data_AF-A0A3B3E0Q1-F1
#
_entry.id   AF-A0A3B3E0Q1-F1
#
_cell.length_a   1.000
_cell.length_b   1.000
_cell.length_c   1.000
_cell.angle_alpha   90.00
_cell.angle_beta   90.00
_cell.angle_gamma   90.00
#
_symmetry.space_group_name_H-M   'P 1'
#
loop_
_entity.id
_entity.type
_entity.pdbx_description
1 polymer ?
#
loop_
_entity_poly.entity_id
_entity_poly.type
_entity_poly.pdbx_seq_one_letter_code
_entity_poly.pdbx_strand_id
1 'polypeptide(L)'
;MSADESNEISLVSSNCHALTPKESEKGKRDPKRTPLSHLKKVHCPFKSPHHVARKAKVSHAEEVAELERRSEQLDSEIAQLEAEGYKVEELEHHINMLHEYNDIKDIGQSLLGRIAALRGTTTRDLYTQFGLELDD
;
A
#
# COMPACT_ATOMS: atom_id res chain seq x y z
N MET A 1 -64.43 11.92 -6.81
CA MET A 1 -63.67 13.02 -7.45
C MET A 1 -62.41 12.40 -8.01
N SER A 2 -62.26 12.53 -9.33
CA SER A 2 -61.05 12.47 -10.19
C SER A 2 -59.92 11.47 -9.82
N ALA A 3 -59.65 10.45 -10.65
CA ALA A 3 -58.85 10.48 -11.90
C ALA A 3 -57.35 10.77 -11.59
N ASP A 4 -56.32 10.06 -12.06
CA ASP A 4 -56.12 9.11 -13.17
C ASP A 4 -54.80 8.34 -12.83
N GLU A 5 -54.72 7.02 -13.06
CA GLU A 5 -54.15 6.35 -14.26
C GLU A 5 -52.59 6.33 -14.26
N SER A 6 -51.98 5.22 -13.80
CA SER A 6 -51.39 4.12 -14.62
C SER A 6 -49.92 4.41 -15.04
N ASN A 7 -48.94 3.56 -14.66
CA ASN A 7 -48.49 2.34 -15.36
C ASN A 7 -47.53 2.71 -16.53
N GLU A 8 -46.33 2.17 -16.80
CA GLU A 8 -45.48 1.08 -16.33
C GLU A 8 -44.07 1.33 -16.93
N ILE A 9 -43.05 0.77 -16.27
CA ILE A 9 -41.84 0.09 -16.80
C ILE A 9 -41.10 0.66 -18.03
N SER A 10 -39.79 0.92 -17.85
CA SER A 10 -38.75 0.37 -18.73
C SER A 10 -37.35 0.53 -18.11
N LEU A 11 -36.68 -0.62 -17.93
CA LEU A 11 -35.26 -0.78 -17.64
C LEU A 11 -34.45 -0.53 -18.92
N VAL A 12 -33.39 0.30 -18.87
CA VAL A 12 -32.12 -0.06 -19.55
C VAL A 12 -30.95 0.80 -19.08
N SER A 13 -29.83 0.12 -18.82
CA SER A 13 -28.51 0.65 -18.53
C SER A 13 -28.02 1.66 -19.57
N SER A 14 -27.31 2.69 -19.14
CA SER A 14 -26.35 3.40 -20.00
C SER A 14 -25.17 3.91 -19.19
N ASN A 15 -24.08 3.18 -19.39
CA ASN A 15 -22.72 3.46 -19.01
C ASN A 15 -22.26 4.76 -19.72
N CYS A 16 -21.93 5.82 -19.00
CA CYS A 16 -21.34 7.03 -19.60
C CYS A 16 -19.93 7.25 -19.06
N HIS A 17 -18.99 6.64 -19.78
CA HIS A 17 -17.57 6.95 -19.75
C HIS A 17 -17.35 8.44 -20.02
N ALA A 18 -16.57 9.09 -19.16
CA ALA A 18 -16.03 10.42 -19.43
C ALA A 18 -15.02 10.32 -20.59
N LEU A 19 -15.43 10.81 -21.76
CA LEU A 19 -14.58 10.95 -22.95
C LEU A 19 -13.92 12.32 -22.93
N THR A 20 -12.59 12.34 -23.02
CA THR A 20 -11.74 13.53 -23.09
C THR A 20 -11.96 14.34 -24.39
N PRO A 21 -11.65 15.65 -24.40
CA PRO A 21 -12.07 16.56 -25.46
C PRO A 21 -11.36 16.37 -26.80
N LYS A 22 -12.12 16.69 -27.86
CA LYS A 22 -11.79 16.59 -29.28
C LYS A 22 -10.84 17.71 -29.73
N GLU A 23 -9.74 17.34 -30.37
CA GLU A 23 -8.76 18.26 -30.97
C GLU A 23 -9.30 18.86 -32.28
N SER A 24 -9.17 20.17 -32.46
CA SER A 24 -9.55 20.89 -33.68
C SER A 24 -8.38 20.98 -34.65
N GLU A 25 -8.49 20.35 -35.81
CA GLU A 25 -7.54 20.51 -36.91
C GLU A 25 -7.63 21.90 -37.56
N LYS A 26 -6.46 22.56 -37.75
CA LYS A 26 -6.16 23.38 -38.93
C LYS A 26 -4.68 23.76 -38.95
N GLY A 27 -3.97 23.28 -39.97
CA GLY A 27 -2.65 23.79 -40.33
C GLY A 27 -1.80 22.80 -41.10
N LYS A 28 -2.03 22.65 -42.41
CA LYS A 28 -1.10 22.00 -43.34
C LYS A 28 0.28 22.66 -43.22
N ARG A 29 1.23 21.94 -42.64
CA ARG A 29 2.66 22.20 -42.80
C ARG A 29 3.29 20.88 -43.20
N ASP A 30 3.82 20.82 -44.43
CA ASP A 30 4.56 19.69 -44.92
C ASP A 30 5.67 19.34 -43.90
N PRO A 31 5.83 18.07 -43.49
CA PRO A 31 6.94 17.71 -42.63
C PRO A 31 8.21 17.90 -43.45
N LYS A 32 9.02 18.91 -43.07
CA LYS A 32 10.37 19.06 -43.59
C LYS A 32 11.13 17.79 -43.25
N ARG A 33 11.27 16.92 -44.25
CA ARG A 33 12.00 15.66 -44.17
C ARG A 33 13.43 15.99 -43.75
N THR A 34 13.87 15.45 -42.61
CA THR A 34 15.26 15.54 -42.17
C THR A 34 16.15 15.01 -43.29
N PRO A 35 17.22 15.70 -43.70
CA PRO A 35 18.14 15.14 -44.67
C PRO A 35 18.73 13.88 -44.06
N LEU A 36 18.51 12.74 -44.74
CA LEU A 36 19.10 11.45 -44.43
C LEU A 36 20.60 11.54 -44.74
N SER A 37 21.37 12.15 -43.84
CA SER A 37 22.82 12.14 -43.91
C SER A 37 23.34 11.10 -42.92
N HIS A 38 23.68 9.94 -43.48
CA HIS A 38 24.64 8.99 -42.94
C HIS A 38 24.14 8.14 -41.76
N LEU A 39 23.06 7.39 -41.99
CA LEU A 39 22.93 6.09 -41.31
C LEU A 39 24.01 5.17 -41.89
N LYS A 40 25.22 5.23 -41.32
CA LYS A 40 26.23 4.19 -41.52
C LYS A 40 25.53 2.86 -41.23
N LYS A 41 25.55 1.98 -42.23
CA LYS A 41 24.94 0.65 -42.20
C LYS A 41 25.37 -0.04 -40.91
N VAL A 42 24.49 -0.07 -39.90
CA VAL A 42 24.74 -0.80 -38.65
C VAL A 42 24.42 -2.25 -38.94
N HIS A 43 25.26 -2.89 -39.76
CA HIS A 43 25.27 -4.34 -39.89
C HIS A 43 25.92 -4.92 -38.63
N CYS A 44 25.26 -4.72 -37.50
CA CYS A 44 25.48 -5.54 -36.33
C CYS A 44 24.58 -6.76 -36.53
N PRO A 45 25.12 -8.00 -36.55
CA PRO A 45 24.25 -9.15 -36.33
C PRO A 45 23.46 -8.88 -35.03
N PHE A 46 22.15 -9.08 -35.07
CA PHE A 46 21.29 -8.99 -33.89
C PHE A 46 21.87 -9.92 -32.83
N LYS A 47 22.42 -9.36 -31.76
CA LYS A 47 22.85 -10.16 -30.62
C LYS A 47 21.60 -10.46 -29.84
N SER A 48 21.01 -11.64 -30.09
CA SER A 48 19.94 -12.15 -29.26
C SER A 48 20.39 -12.13 -27.79
N PRO A 49 19.53 -11.76 -26.82
CA PRO A 49 19.84 -11.78 -25.38
C PRO A 49 20.25 -13.14 -24.78
N HIS A 50 20.59 -14.15 -25.59
CA HIS A 50 20.98 -15.48 -25.14
C HIS A 50 22.47 -15.70 -24.92
N HIS A 51 23.27 -14.64 -24.97
CA HIS A 51 24.64 -14.66 -24.43
C HIS A 51 24.78 -13.66 -23.28
N VAL A 52 23.93 -13.84 -22.27
CA VAL A 52 24.31 -13.43 -20.91
C VAL A 52 25.57 -14.22 -20.58
N ALA A 53 26.64 -13.53 -20.14
CA ALA A 53 27.88 -14.17 -19.74
C ALA A 53 27.56 -15.42 -18.90
N ARG A 54 28.02 -16.59 -19.34
CA ARG A 54 27.83 -17.83 -18.58
C ARG A 54 28.46 -17.55 -17.22
N LYS A 55 27.63 -17.31 -16.20
CA LYS A 55 28.08 -17.38 -14.82
C LYS A 55 28.82 -18.71 -14.70
N ALA A 56 30.04 -18.67 -14.16
CA ALA A 56 30.82 -19.88 -13.91
C ALA A 56 29.86 -20.90 -13.30
N LYS A 57 29.75 -22.08 -13.91
CA LYS A 57 28.90 -23.15 -13.42
C LYS A 57 29.53 -23.61 -12.11
N VAL A 58 29.23 -22.91 -11.03
CA VAL A 58 29.35 -23.45 -9.67
C VAL A 58 28.57 -24.75 -9.73
N SER A 59 29.20 -25.85 -9.36
CA SER A 59 28.51 -27.14 -9.44
C SER A 59 27.28 -27.05 -8.55
N HIS A 60 26.15 -27.62 -8.99
CA HIS A 60 24.92 -27.57 -8.19
C HIS A 60 25.13 -28.12 -6.76
N ALA A 61 26.10 -29.02 -6.58
CA ALA A 61 26.51 -29.53 -5.28
C ALA A 61 27.18 -28.47 -4.38
N GLU A 62 28.03 -27.60 -4.93
CA GLU A 62 28.64 -26.49 -4.17
C GLU A 62 27.59 -25.44 -3.77
N GLU A 63 26.64 -25.15 -4.66
CA GLU A 63 25.52 -24.24 -4.36
C GLU A 63 24.61 -24.80 -3.26
N VAL A 64 24.30 -26.10 -3.29
CA VAL A 64 23.57 -26.78 -2.21
C VAL A 64 24.33 -26.71 -0.89
N ALA A 65 25.64 -26.99 -0.90
CA ALA A 65 26.45 -26.93 0.32
C ALA A 65 26.55 -25.50 0.91
N GLU A 66 26.57 -24.47 0.06
CA GLU A 66 26.55 -23.07 0.51
C GLU A 66 25.19 -22.69 1.11
N LEU A 67 24.09 -23.14 0.50
CA LEU A 67 22.74 -22.92 1.00
C LEU A 67 22.49 -23.65 2.34
N GLU A 68 22.97 -24.88 2.48
CA GLU A 68 22.90 -25.65 3.73
C GLU A 68 23.65 -24.93 4.85
N ARG A 69 24.90 -24.49 4.59
CA ARG A 69 25.68 -23.71 5.55
C ARG A 69 24.95 -22.44 6.00
N ARG A 70 24.31 -21.74 5.04
CA ARG A 70 23.55 -20.52 5.34
C ARG A 70 22.29 -20.82 6.15
N SER A 71 21.62 -21.95 5.90
CA SER A 71 20.49 -22.41 6.70
C SER A 71 20.91 -22.65 8.14
N GLU A 72 21.99 -23.41 8.36
CA GLU A 72 22.50 -23.70 9.71
C GLU A 72 22.89 -22.44 10.49
N GLN A 73 23.48 -21.45 9.79
CA GLN A 73 23.81 -20.17 10.38
C GLN A 73 22.54 -19.42 10.83
N LEU A 74 21.52 -19.36 9.96
CA LEU A 74 20.25 -18.69 10.27
C LEU A 74 19.50 -19.40 11.40
N ASP A 75 19.50 -20.73 11.42
CA ASP A 75 18.89 -21.52 12.49
C ASP A 75 19.58 -21.25 13.84
N SER A 76 20.92 -21.08 13.83
CA SER A 76 21.68 -20.72 15.04
C SER A 76 21.37 -19.30 15.53
N GLU A 77 21.12 -18.36 14.61
CA GLU A 77 20.73 -16.98 14.94
C GLU A 77 19.30 -16.92 15.49
N ILE A 78 18.38 -17.67 14.88
CA ILE A 78 17.00 -17.82 15.37
C ILE A 78 17.00 -18.39 16.79
N ALA A 79 17.76 -19.46 17.05
CA ALA A 79 17.84 -20.07 18.38
C ALA A 79 18.40 -19.12 19.44
N GLN A 80 19.35 -18.24 19.07
CA GLN A 80 19.86 -17.21 19.99
C GLN A 80 18.78 -16.17 20.30
N LEU A 81 18.07 -15.67 19.30
CA LEU A 81 16.98 -14.71 19.48
C LEU A 81 15.83 -15.30 20.32
N GLU A 82 15.47 -16.56 20.09
CA GLU A 82 14.46 -17.27 20.90
C GLU A 82 14.93 -17.46 22.36
N ALA A 83 16.23 -17.74 22.58
CA ALA A 83 16.81 -17.87 23.92
C ALA A 83 16.87 -16.52 24.67
N GLU A 84 17.06 -15.42 23.95
CA GLU A 84 16.93 -14.05 24.46
C GLU A 84 15.47 -13.66 24.75
N GLY A 85 14.52 -14.50 24.35
CA GLY A 85 13.09 -14.34 24.64
C GLY A 85 12.33 -13.59 23.55
N TYR A 86 12.94 -13.30 22.40
CA TYR A 86 12.25 -12.65 21.29
C TYR A 86 11.32 -13.65 20.60
N LYS A 87 10.03 -13.57 20.91
CA LYS A 87 8.98 -14.33 20.24
C LYS A 87 8.12 -13.42 19.37
N VAL A 88 7.80 -13.89 18.17
CA VAL A 88 6.99 -13.13 17.20
C VAL A 88 5.57 -12.92 17.73
N GLU A 89 5.06 -13.88 18.51
CA GLU A 89 3.72 -13.84 19.10
C GLU A 89 3.59 -12.73 20.17
N GLU A 90 4.67 -12.40 20.87
CA GLU A 90 4.68 -11.32 21.86
C GLU A 90 4.48 -9.95 21.20
N LEU A 91 5.03 -9.77 19.99
CA LEU A 91 4.88 -8.55 19.23
C LEU A 91 3.44 -8.34 18.78
N GLU A 92 2.79 -9.38 18.24
CA GLU A 92 1.38 -9.31 17.85
C GLU A 92 0.48 -9.07 19.06
N HIS A 93 0.78 -9.73 20.19
CA HIS A 93 0.06 -9.50 21.44
C HIS A 93 0.18 -8.04 21.92
N HIS A 94 1.37 -7.45 21.89
CA HIS A 94 1.56 -6.05 22.28
C HIS A 94 0.90 -5.06 21.32
N ILE A 95 0.91 -5.33 20.02
CA ILE A 95 0.18 -4.52 19.03
C ILE A 95 -1.32 -4.54 19.33
N ASN A 96 -1.88 -5.71 19.59
CA ASN A 96 -3.30 -5.85 19.94
C ASN A 96 -3.63 -5.10 21.24
N MET A 97 -2.78 -5.22 22.26
CA MET A 97 -3.03 -4.50 23.52
C MET A 97 -3.00 -2.99 23.37
N LEU A 98 -2.10 -2.46 22.53
CA LEU A 98 -2.05 -1.03 22.22
C LEU A 98 -3.30 -0.56 21.48
N HIS A 99 -3.82 -1.36 20.55
CA HIS A 99 -5.07 -1.06 19.86
C HIS A 99 -6.26 -1.06 20.82
N GLU A 100 -6.41 -2.09 21.66
CA GLU A 100 -7.48 -2.14 22.65
C GLU A 100 -7.43 -0.97 23.63
N TYR A 101 -6.23 -0.61 24.10
CA TYR A 101 -6.03 0.55 24.96
C TYR A 101 -6.44 1.86 24.25
N ASN A 102 -5.99 2.07 23.02
CA ASN A 102 -6.32 3.29 22.26
C ASN A 102 -7.82 3.37 21.98
N ASP A 103 -8.47 2.27 21.63
CA ASP A 103 -9.91 2.22 21.38
C ASP A 103 -10.71 2.65 22.63
N ILE A 104 -10.35 2.10 23.80
CA ILE A 104 -10.99 2.46 25.07
C ILE A 104 -10.70 3.92 25.43
N LYS A 105 -9.45 4.38 25.24
CA LYS A 105 -9.03 5.77 25.49
C LYS A 105 -9.83 6.75 24.62
N ASP A 106 -9.98 6.48 23.34
CA ASP A 106 -10.71 7.32 22.39
C ASP A 106 -12.20 7.40 22.72
N ILE A 107 -12.82 6.26 23.07
CA ILE A 107 -14.20 6.23 23.57
C ILE A 107 -14.32 7.06 24.85
N GLY A 108 -13.39 6.88 25.80
CA GLY A 108 -13.34 7.63 27.05
C GLY A 108 -13.25 9.14 26.82
N GLN A 109 -12.34 9.59 25.95
CA GLN A 109 -12.19 11.00 25.59
C GLN A 109 -13.42 11.58 24.91
N SER A 110 -14.03 10.82 23.99
CA SER A 110 -15.27 11.23 23.32
C SER A 110 -16.41 11.44 24.33
N LEU A 111 -16.55 10.53 25.28
CA LEU A 111 -17.53 10.66 26.37
C LEU A 111 -17.21 11.85 27.27
N LEU A 112 -15.95 12.03 27.64
CA LEU A 112 -15.51 13.13 28.50
C LEU A 112 -15.75 14.48 27.85
N GLY A 113 -15.48 14.62 26.55
CA GLY A 113 -15.78 15.82 25.77
C GLY A 113 -17.27 16.13 25.72
N ARG A 114 -18.14 15.11 25.58
CA ARG A 114 -19.60 15.28 25.63
C ARG A 114 -20.07 15.71 27.03
N ILE A 115 -19.53 15.11 28.08
CA ILE A 115 -19.84 15.46 29.47
C ILE A 115 -19.41 16.90 29.77
N ALA A 116 -18.21 17.30 29.32
CA ALA A 116 -17.70 18.66 29.46
C ALA A 116 -18.65 19.68 28.81
N ALA A 117 -19.08 19.41 27.57
CA ALA A 117 -20.03 20.26 26.85
C ALA A 117 -21.38 20.39 27.58
N LEU A 118 -21.92 19.28 28.11
CA LEU A 118 -23.20 19.28 28.83
C LEU A 118 -23.11 20.01 30.18
N ARG A 119 -21.99 19.89 30.89
CA ARG A 119 -21.77 20.52 32.20
C ARG A 119 -21.27 21.97 32.09
N GLY A 120 -20.84 22.39 30.90
CA GLY A 120 -20.17 23.68 30.71
C GLY A 120 -18.83 23.77 31.44
N THR A 121 -18.19 22.63 31.74
CA THR A 121 -16.89 22.57 32.40
C THR A 121 -15.79 22.27 31.39
N THR A 122 -14.55 22.53 31.73
CA THR A 122 -13.44 22.14 30.85
C THR A 122 -13.17 20.64 30.98
N THR A 123 -12.63 20.02 29.93
CA THR A 123 -12.20 18.61 29.99
C THR A 123 -11.16 18.41 31.10
N ARG A 124 -10.24 19.36 31.29
CA ARG A 124 -9.23 19.34 32.37
C ARG A 124 -9.84 19.22 33.77
N ASP A 125 -10.93 19.93 34.03
CA ASP A 125 -11.60 19.85 35.34
C ASP A 125 -12.24 18.48 35.56
N LEU A 126 -12.69 17.83 34.48
CA LEU A 126 -13.22 16.46 34.55
C LEU A 126 -12.11 15.43 34.78
N TYR A 127 -10.94 15.59 34.15
CA TYR A 127 -9.77 14.74 34.43
C TYR A 127 -9.45 14.71 35.93
N THR A 128 -9.38 15.89 36.55
CA THR A 128 -9.11 16.01 37.99
C THR A 128 -10.23 15.38 38.84
N GLN A 129 -11.50 15.56 38.45
CA GLN A 129 -12.65 14.98 39.17
C GLN A 129 -12.71 13.45 39.10
N PHE A 130 -12.31 12.87 37.97
CA PHE A 130 -12.30 11.42 37.77
C PHE A 130 -10.97 10.76 38.17
N GLY A 131 -10.02 11.52 38.71
CA GLY A 131 -8.71 11.00 39.11
C GLY A 131 -7.86 10.54 37.93
N LEU A 132 -8.05 11.14 36.76
CA LEU A 132 -7.28 10.88 35.56
C LEU A 132 -6.07 11.82 35.51
N GLU A 133 -4.91 11.26 35.21
CA GLU A 133 -3.70 12.03 34.92
C GLU A 133 -3.73 12.52 33.47
N LEU A 134 -3.16 13.71 33.21
CA LEU A 134 -3.07 14.27 31.85
C LEU A 134 -1.83 13.78 31.11
N ASP A 135 -0.85 13.29 31.85
CA ASP A 135 0.37 12.70 31.33
C ASP A 135 0.16 11.19 31.29
N ASP A 136 0.12 10.63 30.08
CA ASP A 136 -0.14 9.23 29.77
C ASP A 136 0.85 8.80 28.67
#